data_AF-F3FMN2-F1
#
_entry.id   AF-F3FMN2-F1
#
_cell.length_a   1.000
_cell.length_b   1.000
_cell.length_c   1.000
_cell.angle_alpha   90.00
_cell.angle_beta   90.00
_cell.angle_gamma   90.00
#
_symmetry.space_group_name_H-M   'P 1'
#
loop_
_entity.id
_entity.type
_entity.pdbx_description
1 polymer ?
#
loop_
_entity_poly.entity_id
_entity_poly.type
_entity_poly.pdbx_seq_one_letter_code
_entity_poly.pdbx_strand_id
1 'polypeptide(L)'
;MSSLYPVRGRGTASNPHNRFAPSQSVVEDDGWYQEVPLTQGTQVTSETAKSIITRNSSPDIPFDRSLNHYRGCEHGCIYCFARPSHAYWDMSPGLDFETKLIAKTNAAALLEQQLSKPGYRCAPITLGANTDPYQPIEREYRITRATLEVLLRYRHPVSIITKGS
;
A
#
# COMPACT_ATOMS: atom_id res chain seq x y z
N MET A 1 -25.79 -3.43 1.74
CA MET A 1 -25.77 -4.28 2.96
C MET A 1 -24.35 -4.79 3.20
N SER A 2 -23.75 -4.51 4.36
CA SER A 2 -22.48 -5.15 4.74
C SER A 2 -22.74 -6.64 4.93
N SER A 3 -22.10 -7.48 4.11
CA SER A 3 -22.14 -8.93 4.30
C SER A 3 -21.54 -9.26 5.68
N LEU A 4 -22.14 -10.19 6.42
CA LEU A 4 -21.59 -10.70 7.69
C LEU A 4 -20.29 -11.46 7.47
N TYR A 5 -20.04 -11.94 6.25
CA TYR A 5 -18.86 -12.71 5.87
C TYR A 5 -18.03 -11.99 4.81
N PRO A 6 -16.69 -12.06 4.88
CA PRO A 6 -15.83 -11.48 3.85
C PRO A 6 -16.13 -12.08 2.48
N VAL A 7 -16.01 -11.26 1.45
CA VAL A 7 -16.03 -11.73 0.05
C VAL A 7 -14.87 -12.73 -0.12
N ARG A 8 -15.06 -13.77 -0.93
CA ARG A 8 -14.00 -14.77 -1.18
C ARG A 8 -12.72 -14.08 -1.65
N GLY A 9 -11.60 -14.39 -0.97
CA GLY A 9 -10.29 -13.78 -1.26
C GLY A 9 -10.05 -12.41 -0.60
N ARG A 10 -10.99 -11.94 0.22
CA ARG A 10 -10.92 -10.65 0.93
C ARG A 10 -10.82 -10.91 2.44
N GLY A 11 -10.03 -10.10 3.12
CA GLY A 11 -9.76 -10.29 4.55
C GLY A 11 -10.73 -9.53 5.45
N THR A 12 -11.52 -8.62 4.91
CA THR A 12 -12.61 -7.95 5.64
C THR A 12 -13.91 -7.96 4.84
N ALA A 13 -15.03 -8.03 5.55
CA ALA A 13 -16.37 -7.83 5.00
C ALA A 13 -16.85 -6.38 5.09
N SER A 14 -16.16 -5.56 5.89
CA SER A 14 -16.56 -4.18 6.18
C SER A 14 -15.90 -3.19 5.22
N ASN A 15 -16.67 -2.18 4.82
CA ASN A 15 -16.18 -1.02 4.08
C ASN A 15 -16.60 0.26 4.84
N PRO A 16 -16.05 0.51 6.04
CA PRO A 16 -16.41 1.67 6.85
C PRO A 16 -16.10 2.97 6.10
N HIS A 17 -16.89 4.00 6.33
CA HIS A 17 -16.68 5.29 5.69
C HIS A 17 -15.33 5.91 6.07
N ASN A 18 -14.80 6.77 5.21
CA ASN A 18 -13.63 7.58 5.53
C ASN A 18 -13.93 8.47 6.74
N ARG A 19 -13.10 8.37 7.79
CA ARG A 19 -13.21 9.15 9.04
C ARG A 19 -12.96 10.65 8.87
N PHE A 20 -12.34 11.07 7.77
CA PHE A 20 -12.01 12.47 7.48
C PHE A 20 -12.99 13.13 6.51
N ALA A 21 -13.90 12.36 5.91
CA ALA A 21 -14.85 12.89 4.96
C ALA A 21 -15.98 13.66 5.67
N PRO A 22 -16.39 14.83 5.15
CA PRO A 22 -17.40 15.69 5.80
C PRO A 22 -18.83 15.16 5.64
N SER A 23 -19.08 14.30 4.64
CA SER A 23 -20.36 13.68 4.37
C SER A 23 -20.17 12.18 4.13
N GLN A 24 -21.23 11.41 4.37
CA GLN A 24 -21.26 9.97 4.12
C GLN A 24 -22.27 9.64 3.04
N SER A 25 -21.85 8.84 2.05
CA SER A 25 -22.78 8.23 1.10
C SER A 25 -23.22 6.85 1.60
N VAL A 26 -24.51 6.57 1.50
CA VAL A 26 -25.09 5.28 1.88
C VAL A 26 -25.68 4.65 0.61
N VAL A 27 -25.33 3.40 0.36
CA VAL A 27 -25.94 2.62 -0.71
C VAL A 27 -27.30 2.16 -0.23
N GLU A 28 -28.35 2.60 -0.91
CA GLU A 28 -29.72 2.16 -0.72
C GLU A 28 -30.16 1.32 -1.92
N ASP A 29 -30.97 0.30 -1.65
CA ASP A 29 -31.58 -0.53 -2.68
C ASP A 29 -32.75 0.26 -3.29
N ASP A 30 -32.65 0.57 -4.58
CA ASP A 30 -33.67 1.29 -5.34
C ASP A 30 -34.75 0.37 -5.91
N GLY A 31 -34.66 -0.94 -5.65
CA GLY A 31 -35.60 -1.97 -6.11
C GLY A 31 -35.35 -2.43 -7.54
N TRP A 32 -34.31 -1.91 -8.22
CA TRP A 32 -33.96 -2.32 -9.56
C TRP A 32 -32.99 -3.50 -9.54
N TYR A 33 -33.24 -4.49 -10.40
CA TYR A 33 -32.32 -5.60 -10.56
C TYR A 33 -30.98 -5.12 -11.09
N GLN A 34 -29.90 -5.41 -10.35
CA GLN A 34 -28.53 -5.15 -10.76
C GLN A 34 -27.73 -6.46 -10.71
N GLU A 35 -27.04 -6.78 -11.80
CA GLU A 35 -26.10 -7.89 -11.83
C GLU A 35 -24.80 -7.47 -11.14
N VAL A 36 -24.63 -7.88 -9.89
CA VAL A 36 -23.44 -7.57 -9.08
C VAL A 36 -22.45 -8.73 -9.17
N PRO A 37 -21.21 -8.52 -9.65
CA PRO A 37 -20.23 -9.60 -9.75
C PRO A 37 -19.89 -10.19 -8.38
N LEU A 38 -19.75 -11.51 -8.33
CA LEU A 38 -19.47 -12.28 -7.10
C LEU A 38 -18.17 -11.87 -6.39
N THR A 39 -17.23 -11.26 -7.12
CA THR A 39 -15.95 -10.78 -6.58
C THR A 39 -15.62 -9.43 -7.18
N GLN A 40 -15.14 -8.51 -6.34
CA GLN A 40 -14.53 -7.27 -6.80
C GLN A 40 -13.05 -7.52 -7.09
N GLY A 41 -12.60 -7.23 -8.32
CA GLY A 41 -11.19 -7.26 -8.68
C GLY A 41 -10.40 -6.14 -7.99
N THR A 42 -9.09 -6.32 -7.85
CA THR A 42 -8.21 -5.25 -7.36
C THR A 42 -8.04 -4.19 -8.45
N GLN A 43 -8.30 -2.94 -8.13
CA GLN A 43 -8.04 -1.77 -8.95
C GLN A 43 -6.73 -1.13 -8.50
N VAL A 44 -5.87 -0.77 -9.45
CA VAL A 44 -4.57 -0.14 -9.15
C VAL A 44 -4.44 1.16 -9.91
N THR A 45 -4.22 2.25 -9.18
CA THR A 45 -3.95 3.57 -9.75
C THR A 45 -2.46 3.89 -9.68
N SER A 46 -1.89 4.47 -10.72
CA SER A 46 -0.49 4.90 -10.70
C SER A 46 -0.33 6.28 -10.05
N GLU A 47 0.65 6.44 -9.17
CA GLU A 47 1.04 7.71 -8.54
C GLU A 47 2.48 8.07 -8.92
N THR A 48 2.69 9.31 -9.35
CA THR A 48 4.04 9.89 -9.41
C THR A 48 4.35 10.53 -8.05
N ALA A 49 5.10 9.82 -7.21
CA ALA A 49 5.43 10.27 -5.87
C ALA A 49 6.44 11.44 -5.89
N LYS A 50 6.38 12.30 -4.87
CA LYS A 50 7.34 13.40 -4.67
C LYS A 50 8.50 13.03 -3.73
N SER A 51 8.31 12.02 -2.89
CA SER A 51 9.34 11.42 -2.04
C SER A 51 9.08 9.92 -1.90
N ILE A 52 10.13 9.11 -1.75
CA ILE A 52 10.01 7.65 -1.63
C ILE A 52 10.56 7.11 -0.29
N ILE A 53 11.61 7.73 0.27
CA ILE A 53 12.11 7.40 1.61
C ILE A 53 11.23 8.09 2.67
N THR A 54 10.61 7.30 3.52
CA THR A 54 9.89 7.76 4.73
C THR A 54 10.81 7.62 5.93
N ARG A 55 10.78 8.61 6.84
CA ARG A 55 11.57 8.60 8.08
C ARG A 55 10.68 8.60 9.32
N ASN A 56 11.20 8.03 10.40
CA ASN A 56 10.56 8.06 11.71
C ASN A 56 11.63 8.19 12.82
N SER A 57 11.19 8.55 14.02
CA SER A 57 12.03 8.65 15.22
C SER A 57 11.41 7.86 16.39
N SER A 58 10.63 6.81 16.10
CA SER A 58 9.99 6.02 17.14
C SER A 58 11.05 5.17 17.86
N PRO A 59 11.06 5.15 19.21
CA PRO A 59 11.95 4.28 19.96
C PRO A 59 11.55 2.80 19.88
N ASP A 60 10.35 2.50 19.37
CA ASP A 60 9.74 1.15 19.40
C ASP A 60 10.09 0.30 18.17
N ILE A 61 10.70 0.90 17.14
CA ILE A 61 11.08 0.20 15.90
C ILE A 61 12.58 0.33 15.61
N PRO A 62 13.24 -0.74 15.12
CA PRO A 62 14.70 -0.77 15.00
C PRO A 62 15.24 -0.05 13.75
N PHE A 63 14.40 0.69 13.01
CA PHE A 63 14.79 1.37 11.77
C PHE A 63 14.27 2.81 11.72
N ASP A 64 15.10 3.72 11.20
CA ASP A 64 14.76 5.15 11.05
C ASP A 64 14.14 5.49 9.69
N ARG A 65 14.28 4.58 8.70
CA ARG A 65 13.85 4.82 7.32
C ARG A 65 13.24 3.59 6.67
N SER A 66 12.18 3.82 5.92
CA SER A 66 11.47 2.78 5.17
C SER A 66 11.09 3.27 3.78
N LEU A 67 10.69 2.33 2.94
CA LEU A 67 10.23 2.58 1.58
C LEU A 67 9.03 1.67 1.29
N ASN A 68 7.92 2.29 0.92
CA ASN A 68 6.68 1.60 0.57
C ASN A 68 6.32 1.90 -0.88
N HIS A 69 6.42 0.90 -1.76
CA HIS A 69 6.14 1.02 -3.20
C HIS A 69 4.65 1.21 -3.50
N TYR A 70 3.81 0.64 -2.64
CA TYR A 70 2.36 0.63 -2.81
C TYR A 70 1.65 1.32 -1.64
N ARG A 71 0.42 1.75 -1.86
CA ARG A 71 -0.56 2.09 -0.82
C ARG A 71 -1.69 1.07 -0.93
N GLY A 72 -2.04 0.45 0.20
CA GLY A 72 -2.88 -0.74 0.21
C GLY A 72 -2.09 -2.03 0.00
N CYS A 73 -2.73 -3.16 0.28
CA CYS A 73 -2.10 -4.47 0.20
C CYS A 73 -3.12 -5.57 -0.10
N GLU A 74 -2.91 -6.31 -1.19
CA GLU A 74 -3.81 -7.41 -1.60
C GLU A 74 -3.81 -8.60 -0.63
N HIS A 75 -2.81 -8.72 0.25
CA HIS A 75 -2.82 -9.73 1.31
C HIS A 75 -4.02 -9.57 2.26
N GLY A 76 -4.59 -8.36 2.35
CA GLY A 76 -5.85 -8.13 3.04
C GLY A 76 -5.87 -8.50 4.53
N CYS A 77 -4.73 -8.62 5.21
CA CYS A 77 -4.69 -9.05 6.61
C CYS A 77 -5.65 -8.20 7.47
N ILE A 78 -6.64 -8.83 8.09
CA ILE A 78 -7.68 -8.12 8.87
C ILE A 78 -7.08 -7.30 10.02
N TYR A 79 -5.98 -7.78 10.59
CA TYR A 79 -5.22 -7.17 11.67
C TYR A 79 -4.16 -6.16 11.21
N CYS A 80 -4.14 -5.78 9.93
CA CYS A 80 -3.10 -4.92 9.39
C CYS A 80 -3.21 -3.49 9.97
N PHE A 81 -2.18 -3.07 10.69
CA PHE A 81 -2.11 -1.73 11.30
C PHE A 81 -2.11 -0.59 10.26
N ALA A 82 -1.76 -0.88 9.00
CA ALA A 82 -1.68 0.11 7.93
C ALA A 82 -3.06 0.47 7.34
N ARG A 83 -4.11 -0.32 7.61
CA ARG A 83 -5.48 -0.11 7.12
C ARG A 83 -5.99 1.33 7.32
N PRO A 84 -5.86 1.96 8.50
CA PRO A 84 -6.30 3.34 8.72
C PRO A 84 -5.67 4.38 7.81
N SER A 85 -4.51 4.09 7.19
CA SER A 85 -3.85 5.03 6.28
C SER A 85 -4.66 5.30 5.02
N HIS A 86 -5.49 4.35 4.57
CA HIS A 86 -6.30 4.50 3.35
C HIS A 86 -7.29 5.67 3.39
N ALA A 87 -7.72 6.06 4.59
CA ALA A 87 -8.56 7.23 4.82
C ALA A 87 -7.94 8.54 4.31
N TYR A 88 -6.60 8.64 4.24
CA TYR A 88 -5.92 9.84 3.70
C TYR A 88 -6.07 9.99 2.18
N TRP A 89 -6.53 8.96 1.46
CA TRP A 89 -6.82 9.00 0.02
C TRP A 89 -8.31 8.97 -0.28
N ASP A 90 -9.14 9.35 0.70
CA ASP A 90 -10.60 9.29 0.59
C ASP A 90 -11.14 7.88 0.29
N MET A 91 -10.44 6.88 0.79
CA MET A 91 -10.79 5.47 0.64
C MET A 91 -11.12 4.85 1.98
N SER A 92 -11.95 3.81 1.97
CA SER A 92 -12.24 3.07 3.19
C SER A 92 -10.99 2.36 3.74
N PRO A 93 -10.76 2.37 5.07
CA PRO A 93 -9.73 1.54 5.67
C PRO A 93 -10.09 0.04 5.71
N GLY A 94 -11.31 -0.33 5.31
CA GLY A 94 -11.77 -1.71 5.21
C GLY A 94 -11.45 -2.33 3.84
N LEU A 95 -12.50 -2.63 3.06
CA LEU A 95 -12.38 -3.35 1.81
C LEU A 95 -11.56 -2.58 0.75
N ASP A 96 -11.64 -1.25 0.72
CA ASP A 96 -10.84 -0.45 -0.22
C ASP A 96 -9.32 -0.59 0.01
N PHE A 97 -8.85 -0.89 1.23
CA PHE A 97 -7.41 -1.10 1.50
C PHE A 97 -6.79 -2.24 0.69
N GLU A 98 -7.57 -3.27 0.39
CA GLU A 98 -7.14 -4.48 -0.32
C GLU A 98 -7.70 -4.60 -1.74
N THR A 99 -8.59 -3.68 -2.13
CA THR A 99 -9.21 -3.65 -3.46
C THR A 99 -8.87 -2.40 -4.28
N LYS A 100 -8.46 -1.30 -3.66
CA LYS A 100 -8.06 -0.06 -4.34
C LYS A 100 -6.65 0.32 -3.94
N LEU A 101 -5.69 -0.05 -4.76
CA LEU A 101 -4.27 0.15 -4.49
C LEU A 101 -3.72 1.32 -5.28
N ILE A 102 -2.64 1.92 -4.76
CA ILE A 102 -1.90 2.98 -5.45
C ILE A 102 -0.46 2.52 -5.62
N ALA A 103 0.02 2.46 -6.86
CA ALA A 103 1.38 2.06 -7.19
C ALA A 103 2.26 3.30 -7.47
N LYS A 104 3.37 3.45 -6.75
CA LYS A 104 4.33 4.55 -6.96
C LYS A 104 5.29 4.19 -8.09
N THR A 105 4.85 4.36 -9.33
CA THR A 105 5.57 3.86 -10.51
C THR A 105 6.94 4.52 -10.73
N ASN A 106 7.16 5.72 -10.19
CA ASN A 106 8.45 6.42 -10.25
C ASN A 106 9.41 6.10 -9.08
N ALA A 107 9.09 5.11 -8.23
CA ALA A 107 9.83 4.85 -6.99
C ALA A 107 11.34 4.63 -7.19
N ALA A 108 11.75 3.85 -8.20
CA ALA A 108 13.16 3.56 -8.44
C ALA A 108 13.96 4.80 -8.88
N ALA A 109 13.44 5.55 -9.85
CA ALA A 109 14.07 6.79 -10.31
C ALA A 109 14.14 7.85 -9.18
N LEU A 110 13.07 7.96 -8.40
CA LEU A 110 13.02 8.88 -7.27
C LEU A 110 13.96 8.45 -6.13
N LEU A 111 14.12 7.16 -5.89
CA LEU A 111 15.10 6.64 -4.94
C LEU A 111 16.51 7.02 -5.37
N GLU A 112 16.87 6.75 -6.62
CA GLU A 112 18.18 7.11 -7.18
C GLU A 112 18.46 8.61 -6.98
N GLN A 113 17.52 9.47 -7.36
CA GLN A 113 17.62 10.91 -7.14
C GLN A 113 17.84 11.27 -5.66
N GLN A 114 17.15 10.60 -4.73
CA GLN A 114 17.30 10.85 -3.29
C GLN A 114 18.64 10.37 -2.74
N LEU A 115 19.15 9.23 -3.21
CA LEU A 115 20.45 8.68 -2.81
C LEU A 115 21.62 9.54 -3.36
N SER A 116 21.46 10.16 -4.53
CA SER A 116 22.50 11.03 -5.12
C SER A 116 22.58 12.43 -4.50
N LYS A 117 21.72 12.80 -3.55
CA LYS A 117 21.74 14.14 -2.93
C LYS A 117 23.02 14.36 -2.12
N PRO A 118 23.68 15.54 -2.25
CA PRO A 118 24.77 15.90 -1.36
C PRO A 118 24.35 15.80 0.11
N GLY A 119 25.18 15.15 0.93
CA GLY A 119 24.90 14.96 2.35
C GLY A 119 23.97 13.78 2.68
N TYR A 120 23.55 12.97 1.69
CA TYR A 120 22.86 11.71 1.99
C TYR A 120 23.74 10.82 2.88
N ARG A 121 23.22 10.43 4.05
CA ARG A 121 23.88 9.50 4.96
C ARG A 121 23.29 8.11 4.80
N CYS A 122 24.10 7.19 4.30
CA CYS A 122 23.74 5.78 4.15
C CYS A 122 23.41 5.14 5.50
N ALA A 123 22.26 4.47 5.57
CA ALA A 123 21.86 3.58 6.67
C ALA A 123 20.78 2.63 6.15
N PRO A 124 20.57 1.44 6.75
CA PRO A 124 19.64 0.44 6.23
C PRO A 124 18.23 0.99 5.91
N ILE A 125 17.69 0.65 4.74
CA ILE A 125 16.30 0.93 4.36
C ILE A 125 15.45 -0.32 4.56
N THR A 126 14.33 -0.18 5.26
CA THR A 126 13.36 -1.28 5.42
C THR A 126 12.26 -1.21 4.37
N LEU A 127 12.09 -2.27 3.58
CA LEU A 127 10.95 -2.50 2.71
C LEU A 127 9.90 -3.32 3.46
N GLY A 128 8.61 -3.07 3.22
CA GLY A 128 7.56 -3.85 3.87
C GLY A 128 7.08 -3.34 5.22
N ALA A 129 7.45 -2.12 5.59
CA ALA A 129 7.03 -1.55 6.87
C ALA A 129 5.51 -1.30 6.93
N ASN A 130 4.92 -0.73 5.87
CA ASN A 130 3.49 -0.38 5.85
C ASN A 130 2.69 -1.18 4.80
N THR A 131 3.28 -1.50 3.66
CA THR A 131 2.67 -2.31 2.61
C THR A 131 3.65 -3.36 2.12
N ASP A 132 3.12 -4.51 1.67
CA ASP A 132 3.96 -5.62 1.29
C ASP A 132 4.64 -5.37 -0.08
N PRO A 133 5.98 -5.54 -0.18
CA PRO A 133 6.72 -5.30 -1.40
C PRO A 133 6.53 -6.42 -2.45
N TYR A 134 6.12 -7.62 -2.03
CA TYR A 134 5.89 -8.78 -2.90
C TYR A 134 4.44 -9.28 -2.84
N GLN A 135 3.49 -8.36 -2.70
CA GLN A 135 2.07 -8.67 -2.93
C GLN A 135 1.81 -9.06 -4.40
N PRO A 136 0.72 -9.79 -4.71
CA PRO A 136 0.47 -10.35 -6.04
C PRO A 136 0.66 -9.38 -7.23
N ILE A 137 0.21 -8.12 -7.14
CA ILE A 137 0.42 -7.10 -8.19
C ILE A 137 1.89 -6.82 -8.53
N GLU A 138 2.85 -7.11 -7.63
CA GLU A 138 4.28 -6.92 -7.90
C GLU A 138 4.76 -7.79 -9.08
N ARG A 139 4.07 -8.89 -9.40
CA ARG A 139 4.36 -9.74 -10.58
C ARG A 139 4.32 -8.94 -11.88
N GLU A 140 3.40 -7.98 -11.97
CA GLU A 140 3.17 -7.12 -13.12
C GLU A 140 4.00 -5.83 -13.01
N TYR A 141 3.92 -5.15 -11.86
CA TYR A 141 4.49 -3.82 -11.68
C TYR A 141 6.02 -3.81 -11.51
N ARG A 142 6.59 -4.85 -10.88
CA ARG A 142 8.05 -5.00 -10.68
C ARG A 142 8.74 -3.78 -10.05
N ILE A 143 8.01 -3.00 -9.24
CA ILE A 143 8.54 -1.76 -8.64
C ILE A 143 9.55 -2.11 -7.54
N THR A 144 9.27 -3.11 -6.71
CA THR A 144 10.23 -3.61 -5.72
C THR A 144 11.49 -4.09 -6.43
N ARG A 145 11.36 -4.85 -7.52
CA ARG A 145 12.52 -5.30 -8.31
C ARG A 145 13.38 -4.13 -8.79
N ALA A 146 12.78 -3.12 -9.42
CA ALA A 146 13.50 -1.94 -9.90
C ALA A 146 14.17 -1.16 -8.74
N THR A 147 13.50 -1.05 -7.60
CA THR A 147 14.06 -0.43 -6.39
C THR A 147 15.27 -1.21 -5.85
N LEU A 148 15.21 -2.55 -5.82
CA LEU A 148 16.33 -3.38 -5.38
C LEU A 148 17.54 -3.27 -6.32
N GLU A 149 17.32 -3.13 -7.62
CA GLU A 149 18.40 -2.90 -8.59
C GLU A 149 19.13 -1.57 -8.34
N VAL A 150 18.39 -0.51 -7.98
CA VAL A 150 18.99 0.77 -7.54
C VAL A 150 19.81 0.55 -6.27
N LEU A 151 19.24 -0.07 -5.24
CA LEU A 151 19.92 -0.30 -3.97
C LEU A 151 21.20 -1.14 -4.17
N LEU A 152 21.16 -2.14 -5.04
CA LEU A 152 22.32 -2.96 -5.40
C LEU A 152 23.43 -2.13 -6.05
N ARG A 153 23.12 -1.26 -7.02
CA ARG A 153 24.11 -0.37 -7.67
C ARG A 153 24.80 0.54 -6.66
N TYR A 154 24.04 1.07 -5.69
CA TYR A 154 24.55 1.93 -4.63
C TYR A 154 25.18 1.16 -3.46
N ARG A 155 25.18 -0.19 -3.50
CA ARG A 155 25.58 -1.06 -2.38
C ARG A 155 24.89 -0.68 -1.06
N HIS A 156 23.64 -0.25 -1.17
CA HIS A 156 22.89 0.30 -0.06
C HIS A 156 22.23 -0.83 0.74
N PRO A 157 22.43 -0.90 2.08
CA PRO A 157 21.85 -1.95 2.90
C PRO A 157 20.31 -1.89 2.89
N VAL A 158 19.68 -3.06 2.82
CA VAL A 158 18.22 -3.20 2.75
C VAL A 158 17.75 -4.39 3.60
N SER A 159 16.64 -4.22 4.28
CA SER A 159 15.87 -5.30 4.92
C SER A 159 14.49 -5.38 4.27
N ILE A 160 13.91 -6.58 4.22
CA ILE A 160 12.61 -6.84 3.60
C ILE A 160 11.73 -7.58 4.59
N ILE A 161 10.52 -7.05 4.80
CA ILE A 161 9.44 -7.72 5.52
C ILE A 161 8.37 -8.06 4.47
N THR A 162 7.99 -9.32 4.36
CA THR A 162 6.98 -9.73 3.38
C THR A 162 6.22 -10.98 3.86
N LYS A 163 4.98 -11.09 3.41
CA LYS A 163 4.12 -12.27 3.45
C LYS A 163 4.01 -12.94 2.07
N GLY A 164 4.63 -12.36 1.05
CA GLY A 164 4.76 -12.93 -0.29
C GLY A 164 5.70 -14.13 -0.28
N SER A 165 5.38 -15.12 -1.11
CA SER A 165 6.15 -16.35 -1.33
C SER A 165 6.61 -16.44 -2.78
#